data_AF-A0A7C3LPS2-F1
#
_entry.id   AF-A0A7C3LPS2-F1
#
_cell.length_a   1.000
_cell.length_b   1.000
_cell.length_c   1.000
_cell.angle_alpha   90.00
_cell.angle_beta   90.00
_cell.angle_gamma   90.00
#
_symmetry.space_group_name_H-M   'P 1'
#
loop_
_entity.id
_entity.type
_entity.pdbx_description
1 polymer ?
#
loop_
_entity_poly.entity_id
_entity_poly.type
_entity_poly.pdbx_seq_one_letter_code
_entity_poly.pdbx_strand_id
1 'polypeptide(L)'
;GLTLRSRIMNEHIMVWLNNKPLVMPPDLFTLLRDDGEPLTNTDLREGMLVNGVAAKAPDVWRTPAGLKYFGPRHFGFDFDYVPVEELVKELLGR
;
A
#
# COMPACT_ATOMS: atom_id res chain seq x y z
N GLY A 1 -12.67 -7.89 -14.39
CA GLY A 1 -12.63 -7.54 -12.96
C GLY A 1 -11.40 -6.70 -12.67
N LEU A 2 -11.32 -6.10 -11.49
CA LEU A 2 -10.11 -5.45 -10.99
C LEU A 2 -9.29 -6.47 -10.19
N THR A 3 -7.96 -6.44 -10.31
CA THR A 3 -7.06 -7.32 -9.58
C THR A 3 -6.15 -6.49 -8.69
N LEU A 4 -6.16 -6.72 -7.37
CA LEU A 4 -5.20 -6.10 -6.46
C LEU A 4 -4.01 -7.04 -6.27
N ARG A 5 -2.79 -6.51 -6.40
CA ARG A 5 -1.54 -7.23 -6.13
C ARG A 5 -0.77 -6.48 -5.05
N SER A 6 -0.23 -7.19 -4.07
CA SER A 6 0.68 -6.63 -3.08
C SER A 6 2.02 -7.36 -3.10
N ARG A 7 3.11 -6.62 -2.93
CA ARG A 7 4.42 -7.17 -2.62
C ARG A 7 4.62 -7.09 -1.12
N ILE A 8 4.94 -8.22 -0.49
CA ILE A 8 5.16 -8.31 0.96
C ILE A 8 6.67 -8.37 1.24
N MET A 9 7.15 -7.46 2.10
CA MET A 9 8.51 -7.43 2.64
C MET A 9 8.38 -7.13 4.14
N ASN A 10 8.03 -8.16 4.93
CA ASN A 10 7.40 -8.09 6.25
C ASN A 10 5.97 -7.51 6.20
N GLU A 11 5.82 -6.29 5.67
CA GLU A 11 4.53 -5.61 5.47
C GLU A 11 4.14 -5.59 3.99
N HIS A 12 2.87 -5.25 3.70
CA HIS A 12 2.36 -4.98 2.35
C HIS A 12 3.01 -3.71 1.76
N ILE A 13 4.29 -3.80 1.38
CA ILE A 13 5.15 -2.65 1.16
C ILE A 13 4.81 -1.87 -0.12
N MET A 14 4.26 -2.54 -1.13
CA MET A 14 3.87 -1.93 -2.40
C MET A 14 2.60 -2.61 -2.92
N VAL A 15 1.63 -1.83 -3.38
CA VAL A 15 0.33 -2.34 -3.83
C VAL A 15 0.00 -1.78 -5.20
N TRP A 16 -0.57 -2.62 -6.06
CA TRP A 16 -1.03 -2.27 -7.39
C TRP A 16 -2.51 -2.64 -7.54
N LEU A 17 -3.25 -1.79 -8.25
CA LEU A 17 -4.55 -2.13 -8.81
C LEU A 17 -4.37 -2.34 -10.31
N ASN A 18 -4.63 -3.57 -10.75
CA ASN A 18 -4.20 -4.12 -12.02
C ASN A 18 -2.67 -3.99 -12.19
N ASN A 19 -2.22 -2.98 -12.93
CA ASN A 19 -0.81 -2.71 -13.20
C ASN A 19 -0.38 -1.30 -12.76
N LYS A 20 -1.27 -0.52 -12.15
CA LYS A 20 -0.98 0.82 -11.65
C LYS A 20 -0.69 0.80 -10.15
N PRO A 21 0.33 1.53 -9.66
CA PRO A 21 0.52 1.71 -8.22
C PRO A 21 -0.73 2.27 -7.54
N LEU A 22 -1.06 1.71 -6.38
CA LEU A 22 -2.15 2.15 -5.51
C LEU A 22 -1.61 2.64 -4.16
N VAL A 23 -0.64 1.91 -3.59
CA VAL A 23 0.05 2.31 -2.34
C VAL A 23 1.54 2.10 -2.51
N MET A 24 2.31 3.08 -2.05
CA MET A 24 3.77 3.12 -2.09
C MET A 24 4.30 3.38 -0.68
N PRO A 25 5.44 2.79 -0.27
CA PRO A 25 6.01 3.14 1.01
C PRO A 25 6.50 4.61 0.95
N PRO A 26 6.32 5.41 2.03
CA PRO A 26 6.01 4.99 3.39
C PRO A 26 4.53 4.78 3.73
N ASP A 27 3.60 5.03 2.80
CA ASP A 27 2.17 4.84 3.06
C ASP A 27 1.81 3.38 3.28
N LEU A 28 0.75 3.16 4.07
CA LEU A 28 0.41 1.84 4.58
C LEU A 28 -0.75 1.25 3.81
N PHE A 29 -0.71 -0.07 3.65
CA PHE A 29 -1.84 -0.88 3.23
C PHE A 29 -2.07 -2.00 4.24
N THR A 30 -3.30 -2.14 4.71
CA THR A 30 -3.68 -3.13 5.73
C THR A 30 -4.90 -3.89 5.25
N LEU A 31 -4.93 -5.19 5.52
CA LEU A 31 -6.10 -6.02 5.33
C LEU A 31 -6.91 -6.07 6.62
N LEU A 32 -8.23 -5.95 6.51
CA LEU A 32 -9.18 -6.09 7.60
C LEU A 32 -10.15 -7.24 7.30
N ARG A 33 -10.66 -7.84 8.37
CA ARG A 33 -11.83 -8.71 8.33
C ARG A 33 -13.10 -7.88 8.15
N ASP A 34 -14.24 -8.54 7.92
CA ASP A 34 -15.53 -7.85 7.75
C ASP A 34 -16.04 -7.16 9.02
N ASP A 35 -15.58 -7.60 10.19
CA ASP A 35 -15.85 -6.96 11.49
C ASP A 35 -14.94 -5.76 11.77
N GLY A 36 -13.98 -5.46 10.88
CA GLY A 36 -13.04 -4.35 10.99
C GLY A 36 -11.75 -4.67 11.74
N GLU A 37 -11.59 -5.89 12.28
CA GLU A 37 -10.35 -6.30 12.94
C GLU A 37 -9.21 -6.47 11.93
N PRO A 38 -7.96 -6.12 12.29
CA PRO A 38 -6.82 -6.27 11.41
C PRO A 38 -6.55 -7.75 11.09
N LEU A 39 -6.21 -8.02 9.83
CA LEU A 39 -5.80 -9.33 9.36
C LEU A 39 -4.30 -9.31 9.07
N THR A 40 -3.55 -10.14 9.80
CA THR A 40 -2.10 -10.26 9.62
C THR A 40 -1.74 -11.16 8.43
N ASN A 41 -0.54 -10.98 7.87
CA ASN A 41 -0.02 -11.85 6.81
C ASN A 41 0.03 -13.33 7.21
N THR A 42 0.27 -13.63 8.50
CA THR A 42 0.32 -15.01 9.01
C THR A 42 -1.05 -15.67 9.10
N ASP A 43 -2.12 -14.88 9.18
CA ASP A 43 -3.50 -15.37 9.27
C ASP A 43 -4.19 -15.44 7.90
N LEU A 44 -3.61 -14.82 6.87
CA LEU A 44 -4.17 -14.78 5.52
C LEU A 44 -4.17 -16.18 4.87
N ARG A 45 -5.31 -16.56 4.28
CA ARG A 45 -5.51 -17.83 3.57
C ARG A 45 -6.22 -17.61 2.24
N GLU A 46 -5.99 -18.51 1.29
CA GLU A 46 -6.71 -18.49 0.01
C GLU A 46 -8.21 -18.67 0.24
N GLY A 47 -9.01 -17.97 -0.57
CA GLY A 47 -10.47 -17.99 -0.47
C GLY A 47 -11.07 -17.07 0.62
N MET A 48 -10.25 -16.41 1.44
CA MET A 48 -10.74 -15.41 2.39
C MET A 48 -11.31 -14.19 1.68
N LEU A 49 -12.45 -13.71 2.19
CA LEU A 49 -12.95 -12.36 1.92
C LEU A 49 -12.23 -11.40 2.87
N VAL A 50 -11.71 -10.31 2.31
CA VAL A 50 -10.89 -9.32 3.03
C VAL A 50 -11.21 -7.93 2.52
N ASN A 51 -11.06 -6.94 3.41
CA ASN A 51 -11.20 -5.53 3.09
C ASN A 51 -9.81 -4.89 3.07
N GLY A 52 -9.45 -4.20 1.98
CA GLY A 52 -8.18 -3.49 1.87
C GLY A 52 -8.32 -2.02 2.26
N VAL A 53 -7.48 -1.54 3.17
CA VAL A 53 -7.45 -0.13 3.60
C VAL A 53 -6.08 0.45 3.33
N ALA A 54 -6.04 1.61 2.69
CA ALA A 54 -4.82 2.38 2.47
C ALA A 54 -4.80 3.62 3.35
N ALA A 55 -3.66 3.96 3.92
CA ALA A 55 -3.53 5.06 4.88
C ALA A 55 -2.25 5.88 4.65
N LYS A 56 -2.40 7.19 4.84
CA LYS A 56 -1.30 8.15 4.85
C LYS A 56 -0.28 7.81 5.95
N ALA A 57 1.01 7.80 5.58
CA ALA A 57 2.10 7.76 6.53
C ALA A 57 2.22 9.07 7.34
N PRO A 58 2.78 9.01 8.57
CA PRO A 58 3.17 10.22 9.30
C PRO A 58 4.08 11.13 8.46
N ASP A 59 3.87 12.45 8.54
CA ASP A 59 4.53 13.43 7.65
C ASP A 59 6.07 13.39 7.70
N VAL A 60 6.65 12.99 8.85
CA VAL A 60 8.10 12.83 9.00
C VAL A 60 8.70 11.85 7.99
N TRP A 61 7.96 10.80 7.62
CA TRP A 61 8.40 9.78 6.66
C TRP A 61 8.25 10.22 5.20
N ARG A 62 7.39 11.20 4.93
CA ARG A 62 7.17 11.76 3.59
C ARG A 62 8.17 12.87 3.22
N THR A 63 9.11 13.20 4.11
CA THR A 63 10.21 14.13 3.85
C THR A 63 11.27 13.51 2.93
N PRO A 64 12.15 14.29 2.27
CA PRO A 64 13.25 13.74 1.46
C PRO A 64 14.15 12.76 2.24
N ALA A 65 14.42 13.05 3.51
CA ALA A 65 15.18 12.14 4.38
C ALA A 65 14.39 10.86 4.68
N GLY A 66 13.10 10.97 5.00
CA GLY A 66 12.23 9.80 5.21
C GLY A 66 12.15 8.90 3.98
N LEU A 67 11.92 9.49 2.80
CA LEU A 67 11.83 8.77 1.53
C LEU A 67 13.16 8.12 1.11
N LYS A 68 14.31 8.70 1.49
CA LYS A 68 15.62 8.06 1.30
C LYS A 68 15.72 6.72 2.03
N TYR A 69 15.13 6.62 3.23
CA TYR A 69 15.21 5.43 4.07
C TYR A 69 14.00 4.50 3.95
N PHE A 70 12.85 5.01 3.51
CA PHE A 70 11.60 4.25 3.53
C PHE A 70 10.68 4.53 2.32
N GLY A 71 11.23 5.11 1.24
CA GLY A 71 10.51 5.30 -0.02
C GLY A 71 10.63 4.09 -0.96
N PRO A 72 9.96 4.09 -2.13
CA PRO A 72 9.89 2.93 -3.02
C PRO A 72 11.27 2.46 -3.51
N ARG A 73 12.14 3.42 -3.86
CA ARG A 73 13.51 3.15 -4.32
C ARG A 73 14.37 2.45 -3.26
N HIS A 74 14.13 2.72 -1.97
CA HIS A 74 14.84 2.03 -0.88
C HIS A 74 14.57 0.52 -0.90
N PHE A 75 13.34 0.13 -1.24
CA PHE A 75 12.91 -1.27 -1.36
C PHE A 75 13.15 -1.87 -2.76
N GLY A 76 13.87 -1.18 -3.64
CA GLY A 76 14.22 -1.67 -4.97
C GLY A 76 13.14 -1.49 -6.04
N PHE A 77 12.11 -0.67 -5.79
CA PHE A 77 11.12 -0.32 -6.81
C PHE A 77 11.56 0.95 -7.56
N ASP A 78 11.59 0.90 -8.88
CA ASP A 78 11.90 2.07 -9.71
C ASP A 78 10.66 2.96 -9.89
N PHE A 79 10.22 3.55 -8.79
CA PHE A 79 9.13 4.53 -8.73
C PHE A 79 9.53 5.71 -7.87
N ASP A 80 9.16 6.91 -8.30
CA ASP A 80 9.15 8.07 -7.41
C ASP A 80 7.91 8.01 -6.51
N TYR A 81 8.07 8.43 -5.26
CA TYR A 81 6.98 8.40 -4.30
C TYR A 81 5.86 9.37 -4.70
N VAL A 82 4.65 8.83 -4.78
CA VAL A 82 3.41 9.59 -4.94
C VAL A 82 2.52 9.31 -3.73
N PRO A 83 2.03 10.34 -3.02
CA PRO A 83 1.13 10.13 -1.88
C PRO A 83 -0.12 9.34 -2.27
N VAL A 84 -0.53 8.42 -1.39
CA VAL A 84 -1.69 7.54 -1.62
C VAL A 84 -2.96 8.31 -1.95
N GLU A 85 -3.15 9.51 -1.38
CA GLU A 85 -4.31 10.35 -1.61
C GLU A 85 -4.40 10.82 -3.06
N GLU A 86 -3.27 11.03 -3.72
CA GLU A 86 -3.22 11.43 -5.14
C GLU A 86 -3.39 10.20 -6.06
N LEU A 87 -2.79 9.06 -5.70
CA LEU A 87 -3.00 7.81 -6.45
C LEU A 87 -4.47 7.36 -6.44
N VAL A 88 -5.13 7.47 -5.29
CA VAL A 88 -6.55 7.11 -5.14
C VAL A 88 -7.44 8.05 -5.96
N LYS A 89 -7.17 9.36 -5.97
CA LYS A 89 -7.90 10.32 -6.81
C LYS A 89 -7.80 9.96 -8.29
N GLU A 90 -6.58 9.72 -8.79
CA GLU A 90 -6.34 9.34 -10.19
C GLU A 90 -7.11 8.06 -10.56
N LEU A 91 -7.03 7.03 -9.70
CA LEU A 91 -7.66 5.73 -9.97
C LEU A 91 -9.19 5.77 -9.93
N LEU A 92 -9.77 6.63 -9.08
CA LEU A 92 -11.21 6.82 -8.99
C LEU A 92 -11.76 7.82 -10.00
N GLY A 93 -10.90 8.45 -10.82
CA GLY A 93 -11.31 9.47 -11.80
C GLY A 93 -11.94 10.70 -11.16
N ARG A 94 -11.48 11.08 -9.96
CA ARG A 94 -11.97 12.21 -9.17
C ARG A 94 -10.89 13.26 -8.96
#